data_AF-A0A6G1AV30-F1
#
_entry.id   AF-A0A6G1AV30-F1
#
_cell.length_a   1.000
_cell.length_b   1.000
_cell.length_c   1.000
_cell.angle_alpha   90.00
_cell.angle_beta   90.00
_cell.angle_gamma   90.00
#
_symmetry.space_group_name_H-M   'P 1'
#
loop_
_entity.id
_entity.type
_entity.pdbx_description
1 polymer ?
#
loop_
_entity_poly.entity_id
_entity_poly.type
_entity_poly.pdbx_seq_one_letter_code
_entity_poly.pdbx_strand_id
1 'polypeptide(L)'
;GCGGIGTVIHCWWDCKLMQPLWKTVWRFLKKLTIELPYDPAIALLGIYPRNTGVLMHRGTWSPMFIAALSTIAKTWKEPKCPSTDKWIKKMWLIYTMEYYMAMRKNEIWPCVATWMDLEGVMLSEISQAEKDKYHMLACIGGL
;
A
#
# COMPACT_ATOMS: atom_id res chain seq x y z
N GLY A 1 -12.76 -14.80 -0.75
CA GLY A 1 -12.17 -15.66 -1.79
C GLY A 1 -13.29 -16.10 -2.70
N CYS A 2 -13.05 -16.26 -4.01
CA CYS A 2 -14.11 -16.54 -4.98
C CYS A 2 -14.69 -17.97 -4.91
N GLY A 3 -14.44 -18.72 -3.82
CA GLY A 3 -14.98 -20.07 -3.61
C GLY A 3 -14.41 -21.16 -4.51
N GLY A 4 -13.51 -20.83 -5.45
CA GLY A 4 -12.83 -21.80 -6.30
C GLY A 4 -11.65 -22.49 -5.61
N ILE A 5 -11.36 -23.73 -6.02
CA ILE A 5 -10.09 -24.40 -5.71
C ILE A 5 -9.01 -23.70 -6.52
N GLY A 6 -8.17 -22.90 -5.86
CA GLY A 6 -7.17 -22.06 -6.50
C GLY A 6 -5.75 -22.40 -6.07
N THR A 7 -4.79 -22.18 -6.96
CA THR A 7 -3.38 -22.09 -6.61
C THR A 7 -3.13 -20.83 -5.77
N VAL A 8 -1.96 -20.74 -5.12
CA VAL A 8 -1.53 -19.51 -4.42
C VAL A 8 -1.65 -18.29 -5.36
N ILE A 9 -1.19 -18.40 -6.60
CA ILE A 9 -1.29 -17.31 -7.58
C ILE A 9 -2.74 -16.93 -7.87
N HIS A 10 -3.66 -17.90 -7.97
CA HIS A 10 -5.09 -17.60 -8.09
C HIS A 10 -5.61 -16.82 -6.88
N CYS A 11 -5.27 -17.26 -5.67
CA CYS A 11 -5.76 -16.64 -4.45
C CYS A 11 -5.28 -15.21 -4.26
N TRP A 12 -4.04 -14.93 -4.62
CA TRP A 12 -3.38 -13.66 -4.34
C TRP A 12 -3.35 -12.70 -5.52
N TRP A 13 -3.45 -13.17 -6.76
CA TRP A 13 -3.26 -12.34 -7.95
C TRP A 13 -4.37 -12.56 -9.00
N ASP A 14 -4.47 -13.74 -9.63
CA ASP A 14 -5.31 -13.92 -10.82
C ASP A 14 -6.82 -13.82 -10.56
N CYS A 15 -7.25 -13.95 -9.30
CA CYS A 15 -8.67 -13.86 -8.98
C CYS A 15 -9.26 -12.51 -9.41
N LYS A 16 -10.34 -12.56 -10.21
CA LYS A 16 -11.10 -11.39 -10.66
C LYS A 16 -11.55 -10.48 -9.52
N LEU A 17 -11.77 -11.03 -8.32
CA LEU A 17 -12.13 -10.26 -7.13
C LEU A 17 -10.95 -9.44 -6.56
N MET A 18 -9.71 -9.87 -6.76
CA MET A 18 -8.52 -9.19 -6.20
C MET A 18 -7.93 -8.17 -7.17
N GLN A 19 -8.07 -8.42 -8.47
CA GLN A 19 -7.54 -7.57 -9.55
C GLN A 19 -7.90 -6.07 -9.44
N PRO A 20 -9.12 -5.65 -9.01
CA PRO A 20 -9.42 -4.23 -8.81
C PRO A 20 -8.51 -3.54 -7.80
N LEU A 21 -8.16 -4.22 -6.70
CA LEU A 21 -7.23 -3.68 -5.71
C LEU A 21 -5.82 -3.57 -6.29
N TRP A 22 -5.33 -4.61 -6.99
CA TRP A 22 -4.00 -4.58 -7.61
C TRP A 22 -3.85 -3.47 -8.65
N LYS A 23 -4.86 -3.26 -9.50
CA LYS A 23 -4.89 -2.12 -10.43
C LYS A 23 -4.82 -0.78 -9.71
N THR A 24 -5.46 -0.68 -8.55
CA THR A 24 -5.41 0.53 -7.72
C THR A 24 -4.01 0.77 -7.14
N VAL A 25 -3.36 -0.29 -6.64
CA VAL A 25 -1.96 -0.22 -6.17
C VAL A 25 -1.04 0.30 -7.28
N TRP A 26 -1.17 -0.25 -8.50
CA TRP A 26 -0.37 0.21 -9.64
C TRP A 26 -0.69 1.63 -10.09
N ARG A 27 -1.95 2.06 -10.00
CA ARG A 27 -2.34 3.45 -10.25
C ARG A 27 -1.67 4.41 -9.26
N PHE A 28 -1.55 4.03 -7.98
CA PHE A 28 -0.82 4.82 -6.99
C PHE A 28 0.68 4.90 -7.32
N LEU A 29 1.31 3.77 -7.68
CA LEU A 29 2.71 3.76 -8.10
C LEU A 29 2.95 4.74 -9.26
N LYS A 30 2.06 4.73 -10.27
CA LYS A 30 2.14 5.67 -11.38
C LYS A 30 1.99 7.14 -10.95
N LYS A 31 1.10 7.45 -10.00
CA LYS A 31 0.97 8.81 -9.43
C LYS A 31 2.23 9.28 -8.70
N LEU A 32 2.98 8.35 -8.13
CA LEU A 32 4.28 8.58 -7.51
C LEU A 32 5.44 8.56 -8.52
N THR A 33 5.15 8.55 -9.82
CA THR A 33 6.15 8.46 -10.91
C THR A 33 6.99 7.17 -10.90
N ILE A 34 6.46 6.11 -10.27
CA ILE A 34 7.11 4.81 -10.16
C ILE A 34 6.54 3.89 -11.24
N GLU A 35 7.39 3.55 -12.21
CA GLU A 35 7.04 2.63 -13.29
C GLU A 35 7.51 1.21 -12.94
N LEU A 36 6.55 0.33 -12.64
CA LEU A 36 6.78 -1.08 -12.39
C LEU A 36 5.93 -1.94 -13.34
N PRO A 37 6.49 -3.03 -13.91
CA PRO A 37 5.71 -4.03 -14.63
C PRO A 37 4.53 -4.54 -13.78
N TYR A 38 3.37 -4.79 -14.39
CA TYR A 38 2.23 -5.38 -13.70
C TYR A 38 2.42 -6.89 -13.54
N ASP A 39 3.24 -7.27 -12.57
CA ASP A 39 3.76 -8.63 -12.39
C ASP A 39 3.51 -9.15 -10.96
N PRO A 40 2.92 -10.35 -10.78
CA PRO A 40 2.77 -10.97 -9.47
C PRO A 40 4.10 -11.18 -8.74
N ALA A 41 5.22 -11.43 -9.42
CA ALA A 41 6.52 -11.60 -8.78
C ALA A 41 6.97 -10.33 -8.04
N ILE A 42 6.60 -9.15 -8.56
CA ILE A 42 6.86 -7.87 -7.90
C ILE A 42 5.97 -7.74 -6.66
N ALA A 43 4.66 -7.92 -6.82
CA ALA A 43 3.69 -7.72 -5.74
C ALA A 43 3.79 -8.75 -4.60
N LEU A 44 4.04 -10.02 -4.96
CA LEU A 44 3.97 -11.15 -4.01
C LEU A 44 5.34 -11.50 -3.43
N LEU A 45 6.41 -11.35 -4.22
CA LEU A 45 7.75 -11.82 -3.86
C LEU A 45 8.78 -10.68 -3.72
N GLY A 46 8.43 -9.45 -4.09
CA GLY A 46 9.37 -8.32 -4.06
C GLY A 46 10.55 -8.51 -5.01
N ILE A 47 10.37 -9.25 -6.11
CA ILE A 47 11.40 -9.47 -7.12
C ILE A 47 11.33 -8.30 -8.10
N TYR A 48 12.22 -7.33 -7.91
CA TYR A 48 12.26 -6.12 -8.73
C TYR A 48 13.25 -6.26 -9.89
N PRO A 49 12.97 -5.63 -11.04
CA PRO A 49 13.97 -5.48 -12.10
C PRO A 49 15.21 -4.77 -11.55
N ARG A 50 16.38 -5.08 -12.15
CA ARG A 50 17.67 -4.60 -11.69
C ARG A 50 17.94 -3.18 -12.20
N ASN A 51 17.08 -2.23 -11.84
CA ASN A 51 17.20 -0.81 -12.15
C ASN A 51 17.40 0.01 -10.86
N THR A 52 18.42 0.87 -10.85
CA THR A 52 18.88 1.63 -9.67
C THR A 52 17.80 2.56 -9.12
N GLY A 53 17.03 3.22 -9.98
CA GLY A 53 15.93 4.11 -9.55
C GLY A 53 14.80 3.39 -8.82
N VAL A 54 14.52 2.13 -9.19
CA VAL A 54 13.53 1.34 -8.46
C VAL A 54 14.08 0.94 -7.09
N LEU A 55 15.33 0.48 -6.99
CA LEU A 55 15.88 0.12 -5.68
C LEU A 55 15.89 1.28 -4.66
N MET A 56 16.10 2.52 -5.11
CA MET A 56 16.18 3.71 -4.24
C MET A 56 14.88 4.04 -3.51
N HIS A 57 13.72 3.70 -4.09
CA HIS A 57 12.39 4.02 -3.52
C HIS A 57 11.68 2.78 -2.94
N ARG A 58 12.41 1.69 -2.70
CA ARG A 58 11.86 0.43 -2.15
C ARG A 58 11.10 0.64 -0.84
N GLY A 59 11.57 1.57 0.00
CA GLY A 59 10.90 1.93 1.25
C GLY A 59 9.49 2.49 1.05
N THR A 60 9.22 3.17 -0.07
CA THR A 60 7.95 3.85 -0.33
C THR A 60 6.85 2.89 -0.78
N TRP A 61 7.14 1.90 -1.63
CA TRP A 61 6.10 0.97 -2.12
C TRP A 61 6.00 -0.37 -1.39
N SER A 62 7.02 -0.79 -0.64
CA SER A 62 6.92 -2.03 0.14
C SER A 62 5.71 -2.01 1.09
N PRO A 63 5.41 -0.90 1.80
CA PRO A 63 4.19 -0.75 2.59
C PRO A 63 2.91 -0.93 1.76
N MET A 64 2.88 -0.44 0.51
CA MET A 64 1.74 -0.56 -0.40
C MET A 64 1.39 -2.01 -0.70
N PHE A 65 2.40 -2.80 -1.08
CA PHE A 65 2.23 -4.23 -1.36
C PHE A 65 1.86 -5.00 -0.10
N ILE A 66 2.53 -4.73 1.03
CA ILE A 66 2.23 -5.37 2.33
C ILE A 66 0.79 -5.09 2.78
N ALA A 67 0.34 -3.84 2.66
CA ALA A 67 -1.04 -3.47 2.99
C ALA A 67 -2.05 -4.16 2.07
N ALA A 68 -1.77 -4.26 0.77
CA ALA A 68 -2.64 -4.93 -0.19
C ALA A 68 -2.77 -6.41 0.14
N LEU A 69 -1.65 -7.11 0.35
CA LEU A 69 -1.62 -8.50 0.80
C LEU A 69 -2.39 -8.68 2.11
N SER A 70 -2.16 -7.82 3.10
CA SER A 70 -2.89 -7.91 4.38
C SER A 70 -4.41 -7.72 4.20
N THR A 71 -4.82 -6.85 3.28
CA THR A 71 -6.24 -6.58 2.99
C THR A 71 -6.88 -7.76 2.26
N ILE A 72 -6.17 -8.36 1.31
CA ILE A 72 -6.58 -9.57 0.59
C ILE A 72 -6.73 -10.74 1.57
N ALA A 73 -5.72 -10.96 2.43
CA ALA A 73 -5.73 -12.03 3.43
C ALA A 73 -6.95 -11.93 4.35
N LYS A 74 -7.28 -10.72 4.82
CA LYS A 74 -8.43 -10.47 5.71
C LYS A 74 -9.77 -10.72 5.02
N THR A 75 -9.89 -10.34 3.76
CA THR A 75 -11.12 -10.51 2.97
C THR A 75 -11.22 -11.89 2.32
N TRP A 76 -10.22 -12.75 2.51
CA TRP A 76 -10.18 -14.08 1.89
C TRP A 76 -11.35 -14.98 2.30
N LYS A 77 -11.90 -14.83 3.50
CA LYS A 77 -13.06 -15.62 3.95
C LYS A 77 -14.40 -15.06 3.45
N GLU A 78 -14.43 -13.84 2.95
CA GLU A 78 -15.66 -13.19 2.46
C GLU A 78 -15.70 -13.23 0.92
N PRO A 79 -16.87 -13.45 0.28
CA PRO A 79 -17.01 -13.39 -1.18
C PRO A 79 -17.04 -11.94 -1.69
N LYS A 80 -16.34 -11.02 -1.02
CA LYS A 80 -16.34 -9.58 -1.33
C LYS A 80 -15.01 -9.17 -1.93
N CYS A 81 -15.06 -8.20 -2.85
CA CYS A 81 -13.88 -7.53 -3.35
C CYS A 81 -13.15 -6.82 -2.20
N PRO A 82 -11.82 -6.92 -2.08
CA PRO A 82 -11.04 -6.05 -1.21
C PRO A 82 -11.34 -4.59 -1.55
N SER A 83 -11.60 -3.77 -0.52
CA SER A 83 -11.94 -2.35 -0.68
C SER A 83 -10.68 -1.48 -0.66
N THR A 84 -10.63 -0.50 -1.56
CA THR A 84 -9.58 0.53 -1.60
C THR A 84 -9.51 1.29 -0.27
N ASP A 85 -10.64 1.64 0.35
CA ASP A 85 -10.65 2.35 1.64
C ASP A 85 -10.05 1.48 2.75
N LYS A 86 -10.37 0.17 2.79
CA LYS A 86 -9.77 -0.75 3.75
C LYS A 86 -8.26 -0.85 3.56
N TRP A 87 -7.79 -0.82 2.32
CA TRP A 87 -6.38 -0.81 1.98
C TRP A 87 -5.69 0.51 2.39
N ILE A 88 -6.26 1.67 2.08
CA ILE A 88 -5.75 2.98 2.50
C ILE A 88 -5.72 3.09 4.04
N LYS A 89 -6.74 2.60 4.73
CA LYS A 89 -6.76 2.50 6.21
C LYS A 89 -5.62 1.65 6.73
N LYS A 90 -5.30 0.55 6.05
CA LYS A 90 -4.17 -0.32 6.40
C LYS A 90 -2.83 0.39 6.15
N MET A 91 -2.72 1.18 5.08
CA MET A 91 -1.54 2.01 4.81
C MET A 91 -1.30 3.03 5.91
N TRP A 92 -2.33 3.77 6.34
CA TRP A 92 -2.24 4.71 7.46
C TRP A 92 -1.76 4.03 8.75
N LEU A 93 -2.26 2.83 9.04
CA LEU A 93 -1.81 2.07 10.21
C LEU A 93 -0.32 1.70 10.12
N ILE A 94 0.18 1.33 8.94
CA ILE A 94 1.61 1.02 8.75
C ILE A 94 2.43 2.30 8.93
N TYR A 95 2.02 3.41 8.30
CA TYR A 95 2.66 4.72 8.47
C TYR A 95 2.77 5.12 9.94
N THR A 96 1.67 5.08 10.70
CA THR A 96 1.67 5.43 12.12
C THR A 96 2.63 4.53 12.92
N MET A 97 2.67 3.23 12.63
CA MET A 97 3.59 2.31 13.31
C MET A 97 5.05 2.60 12.96
N GLU A 98 5.37 2.84 11.68
CA GLU A 98 6.72 3.21 11.24
C GLU A 98 7.17 4.54 11.84
N TYR A 99 6.28 5.53 11.88
CA TYR A 99 6.52 6.81 12.51
C TYR A 99 6.87 6.66 14.00
N TYR A 100 6.08 5.90 14.77
CA TYR A 100 6.39 5.65 16.18
C TYR A 100 7.72 4.91 16.37
N MET A 101 8.06 3.97 15.49
CA MET A 101 9.34 3.28 15.54
C MET A 101 10.51 4.22 15.23
N ALA A 102 10.36 5.09 14.23
CA ALA A 102 11.36 6.08 13.85
C ALA A 102 11.58 7.12 14.95
N MET A 103 10.50 7.59 15.59
CA MET A 103 10.56 8.47 16.75
C MET A 103 11.36 7.87 17.90
N ARG A 104 11.13 6.59 18.21
CA ARG A 104 11.90 5.88 19.26
C ARG A 104 13.39 5.73 18.94
N LYS A 105 13.76 5.75 17.66
CA LYS A 105 15.14 5.63 17.17
C LYS A 105 15.80 6.97 16.86
N ASN A 106 15.08 8.09 17.01
CA ASN A 106 15.51 9.41 16.57
C ASN A 106 15.83 9.49 15.05
N GLU A 107 15.12 8.70 14.23
CA GLU A 107 15.28 8.60 12.77
C GLU A 107 14.01 9.08 12.04
N ILE A 108 13.34 10.11 12.58
CA ILE A 108 12.03 10.58 12.09
C ILE A 108 12.13 11.12 10.66
N TRP A 109 13.16 11.91 10.36
CA TRP A 109 13.30 12.57 9.05
C TRP A 109 13.33 11.60 7.86
N PRO A 110 14.11 10.49 7.87
CA PRO A 110 14.02 9.45 6.85
C PRO A 110 12.62 8.86 6.67
N CYS A 111 11.88 8.67 7.77
CA CYS A 111 10.52 8.14 7.74
C CYS A 111 9.55 9.12 7.07
N VAL A 112 9.58 10.38 7.48
CA VAL A 112 8.73 11.45 6.91
C VAL A 112 9.01 11.61 5.42
N ALA A 113 10.29 11.68 5.04
CA ALA A 113 10.69 11.80 3.64
C ALA A 113 10.18 10.62 2.76
N THR A 114 10.14 9.41 3.33
CA THR A 114 9.66 8.22 2.60
C THR A 114 8.15 8.24 2.36
N TRP A 115 7.39 8.85 3.26
CA TRP A 115 5.91 8.80 3.26
C TRP A 115 5.22 10.05 2.69
N MET A 116 5.92 11.18 2.58
CA MET A 116 5.34 12.48 2.20
C MET A 116 4.56 12.44 0.87
N ASP A 117 5.15 11.88 -0.20
CA ASP A 117 4.47 11.80 -1.50
C ASP A 117 3.29 10.82 -1.47
N LEU A 118 3.45 9.72 -0.75
CA LEU A 118 2.44 8.67 -0.62
C LEU A 118 1.21 9.14 0.17
N GLU A 119 1.42 9.98 1.19
CA GLU A 119 0.36 10.63 1.95
C GLU A 119 -0.52 11.50 1.04
N GLY A 120 0.08 12.31 0.17
CA GLY A 120 -0.67 13.12 -0.80
C GLY A 120 -1.55 12.27 -1.71
N VAL A 121 -1.02 11.14 -2.21
CA VAL A 121 -1.79 10.22 -3.04
C VAL A 121 -2.92 9.54 -2.24
N MET A 122 -2.67 9.10 -1.01
CA MET A 122 -3.67 8.49 -0.13
C MET A 122 -4.80 9.45 0.20
N LEU A 123 -4.49 10.70 0.54
CA LEU A 123 -5.49 11.74 0.82
C LEU A 123 -6.32 12.04 -0.43
N SER A 124 -5.75 11.98 -1.64
CA SER A 124 -6.49 12.24 -2.88
C SER A 124 -7.59 11.22 -3.19
N GLU A 125 -7.59 10.06 -2.53
CA GLU A 125 -8.44 8.90 -2.87
C GLU A 125 -9.47 8.56 -1.79
N ILE A 126 -9.45 9.25 -0.64
CA ILE A 126 -10.44 9.09 0.42
C ILE A 126 -11.49 10.20 0.39
N SER A 127 -12.66 9.90 0.96
CA SER A 127 -13.77 10.85 1.06
C SER A 127 -13.41 12.05 1.95
N GLN A 128 -14.06 13.20 1.72
CA GLN A 128 -13.78 14.43 2.49
C GLN A 128 -13.98 14.24 4.01
N ALA A 129 -14.99 13.48 4.42
CA ALA A 129 -15.24 13.17 5.83
C ALA A 129 -14.15 12.29 6.47
N GLU A 130 -13.47 11.45 5.68
CA GLU A 130 -12.34 10.66 6.16
C GLU A 130 -11.04 11.47 6.17
N LYS A 131 -10.87 12.43 5.25
CA LYS A 131 -9.72 13.33 5.24
C LYS A 131 -9.59 14.07 6.57
N ASP A 132 -10.67 14.62 7.11
CA ASP A 132 -10.64 15.37 8.37
C ASP A 132 -10.10 14.53 9.55
N LYS A 133 -10.35 13.22 9.54
CA LYS A 133 -9.81 12.28 10.55
C LYS A 133 -8.32 12.00 10.35
N TYR A 134 -7.85 11.88 9.11
CA TYR A 134 -6.45 11.56 8.80
C TYR A 134 -5.54 12.79 8.76
N HIS A 135 -6.06 13.98 8.47
CA HIS A 135 -5.33 15.24 8.59
C HIS A 135 -4.79 15.46 10.02
N MET A 136 -5.50 14.96 11.04
CA MET A 136 -5.01 14.99 12.42
C MET A 136 -3.77 14.12 12.65
N LEU A 137 -3.64 13.00 11.93
CA LEU A 137 -2.45 12.12 11.97
C LEU A 137 -1.31 12.69 11.12
N ALA A 138 -1.62 13.35 10.01
CA ALA A 138 -0.67 14.07 9.16
C ALA A 138 0.06 15.18 9.94
N CYS A 139 -0.70 15.98 10.69
CA CYS A 139 -0.15 17.09 11.49
C CYS A 139 0.82 16.64 12.59
N ILE A 140 0.71 15.40 13.08
CA ILE A 140 1.64 14.86 14.09
C ILE A 140 3.00 14.53 13.46
N GLY A 141 3.04 14.15 12.18
CA GLY A 141 4.28 13.87 11.46
C GLY A 141 4.99 15.11 10.91
N GLY A 142 4.30 16.26 10.85
CA GLY A 142 4.82 17.54 10.35
C GLY A 142 5.10 18.61 11.41
N LEU A 143 5.03 18.25 12.70
CA LEU A 143 5.49 19.05 13.85
C LEU A 143 6.83 18.51 14.36
#